data_AF-R7GM87-F1
#
_entry.id   AF-R7GM87-F1
#
_cell.length_a   1.000
_cell.length_b   1.000
_cell.length_c   1.000
_cell.angle_alpha   90.00
_cell.angle_beta   90.00
_cell.angle_gamma   90.00
#
_symmetry.space_group_name_H-M   'P 1'
#
loop_
_entity.id
_entity.type
_entity.pdbx_description
1 polymer ?
#
loop_
_entity_poly.entity_id
_entity_poly.type
_entity_poly.pdbx_seq_one_letter_code
_entity_poly.pdbx_strand_id
1 'polypeptide(L)'
;MKKLKKGIPFLIYMVIWSLYILFAWSKTHPGQIIEVSLFILYLVLPASAFIISVLYGQSDHRAIYLLTLFFGMMELLGCYLSFIHVSLTDIEKILAPSSEIVLYGVLPSLLGVMIGQYINKQNRYKM
;
A
#
# COMPACT_ATOMS: atom_id res chain seq x y z
N MET A 1 21.83 14.59 6.23
CA MET A 1 20.63 14.35 7.08
C MET A 1 19.27 14.55 6.38
N LYS A 2 19.08 15.51 5.43
CA LYS A 2 17.77 15.71 4.74
C LYS A 2 17.27 14.51 3.90
N LYS A 3 18.17 13.77 3.24
CA LYS A 3 17.81 12.57 2.44
C LYS A 3 17.34 11.39 3.31
N LEU A 4 17.97 11.19 4.48
CA LEU A 4 17.65 10.10 5.40
C LEU A 4 16.23 10.20 5.96
N LYS A 5 15.79 11.41 6.34
CA LYS A 5 14.41 11.66 6.83
C LYS A 5 13.33 11.41 5.79
N LYS A 6 13.66 11.53 4.49
CA LYS A 6 12.70 11.28 3.41
C LYS A 6 12.44 9.80 3.16
N GLY A 7 13.41 8.91 3.44
CA GLY A 7 13.26 7.46 3.20
C GLY A 7 12.53 6.69 4.30
N ILE A 8 12.43 7.25 5.51
CA ILE A 8 11.82 6.57 6.67
C ILE A 8 10.35 6.15 6.42
N PRO A 9 9.46 6.99 5.86
CA PRO A 9 8.07 6.59 5.62
C PRO A 9 7.96 5.40 4.66
N PHE A 10 8.80 5.37 3.62
CA PHE A 10 8.86 4.24 2.70
C PHE A 10 9.35 2.97 3.37
N LEU A 11 10.39 3.05 4.21
CA LEU A 11 10.87 1.90 4.99
C LEU A 11 9.79 1.37 5.94
N ILE A 12 9.01 2.25 6.58
CA ILE A 12 7.89 1.85 7.45
C ILE A 12 6.86 1.06 6.64
N TYR A 13 6.50 1.50 5.43
CA TYR A 13 5.61 0.74 4.56
C TYR A 13 6.17 -0.63 4.21
N MET A 14 7.45 -0.71 3.83
CA MET A 14 8.09 -2.00 3.53
C MET A 14 8.05 -2.95 4.73
N VAL A 15 8.20 -2.44 5.96
CA VAL A 15 8.07 -3.22 7.19
C VAL A 15 6.62 -3.68 7.40
N ILE A 16 5.64 -2.78 7.28
CA ILE A 16 4.20 -3.11 7.39
C ILE A 16 3.84 -4.21 6.39
N TRP A 17 4.24 -4.02 5.13
CA TRP A 17 3.96 -4.95 4.04
C TRP A 17 4.63 -6.32 4.27
N SER A 18 5.89 -6.33 4.73
CA SER A 18 6.59 -7.60 5.03
C SER A 18 5.99 -8.34 6.22
N LEU A 19 5.63 -7.61 7.29
CA LEU A 19 4.96 -8.19 8.47
C LEU A 19 3.59 -8.75 8.11
N TYR A 20 2.87 -8.10 7.21
CA TYR A 20 1.60 -8.60 6.67
C TYR A 20 1.77 -9.97 5.99
N ILE A 21 2.75 -10.13 5.10
CA ILE A 21 3.01 -11.43 4.45
C ILE A 21 3.37 -12.50 5.48
N LEU A 22 4.25 -12.17 6.44
CA LEU A 22 4.65 -13.11 7.50
C LEU A 22 3.46 -13.52 8.37
N PHE A 23 2.56 -12.58 8.67
CA PHE A 23 1.33 -12.85 9.42
C PHE A 23 0.39 -13.77 8.63
N ALA A 24 0.19 -13.51 7.34
CA ALA A 24 -0.65 -14.34 6.47
C ALA A 24 -0.13 -15.78 6.35
N TRP A 25 1.18 -15.98 6.47
CA TRP A 25 1.81 -17.30 6.46
C TRP A 25 1.91 -17.97 7.84
N SER A 26 1.43 -17.31 8.90
CA SER A 26 1.44 -17.89 10.25
C SER A 26 0.52 -19.12 10.34
N LYS A 27 0.89 -20.13 11.14
CA LYS A 27 0.08 -21.35 11.34
C LYS A 27 -1.10 -21.18 12.32
N THR A 28 -1.62 -19.96 12.44
CA THR A 28 -2.74 -19.61 13.33
C THR A 28 -4.07 -20.16 12.78
N HIS A 29 -5.15 -20.16 13.55
CA HIS A 29 -6.46 -20.65 13.08
C HIS A 29 -6.87 -19.99 11.74
N PRO A 30 -7.18 -20.76 10.68
CA PRO A 30 -7.35 -20.24 9.32
C PRO A 30 -8.37 -19.09 9.19
N GLY A 31 -9.50 -19.16 9.91
CA GLY A 31 -10.55 -18.14 9.84
C GLY A 31 -10.10 -16.77 10.34
N GLN A 32 -9.40 -16.71 11.48
CA GLN A 32 -8.91 -15.44 12.05
C GLN A 32 -7.82 -14.82 11.18
N ILE A 33 -6.99 -15.64 10.51
CA ILE A 33 -5.95 -15.15 9.60
C ILE A 33 -6.57 -14.45 8.40
N ILE A 34 -7.59 -15.04 7.78
CA ILE A 34 -8.20 -14.49 6.56
C ILE A 34 -8.82 -13.12 6.85
N GLU A 35 -9.61 -12.99 7.92
CA GLU A 35 -10.27 -11.72 8.28
C GLU A 35 -9.26 -10.60 8.55
N VAL A 36 -8.23 -10.88 9.35
CA VAL A 36 -7.18 -9.89 9.65
C VAL A 36 -6.35 -9.56 8.40
N SER A 37 -6.07 -10.55 7.55
CA SER A 37 -5.34 -10.33 6.29
C SER A 37 -6.13 -9.44 5.34
N LEU A 38 -7.44 -9.65 5.22
CA LEU A 38 -8.33 -8.79 4.44
C LEU A 38 -8.37 -7.36 5.00
N PHE A 39 -8.43 -7.20 6.32
CA PHE A 39 -8.38 -5.87 6.94
C PHE A 39 -7.06 -5.14 6.62
N ILE A 40 -5.93 -5.84 6.71
CA ILE A 40 -4.62 -5.25 6.41
C ILE A 40 -4.51 -4.90 4.91
N LEU A 41 -4.93 -5.80 4.03
CA LEU A 41 -4.91 -5.62 2.58
C LEU A 41 -5.82 -4.47 2.14
N TYR A 42 -7.08 -4.44 2.57
CA TYR A 42 -8.04 -3.45 2.04
C TYR A 42 -8.02 -2.10 2.76
N LEU A 43 -7.41 -2.00 3.96
CA LEU A 43 -7.39 -0.75 4.72
C LEU A 43 -5.97 -0.27 5.06
N VAL A 44 -5.16 -1.11 5.70
CA VAL A 44 -3.87 -0.68 6.25
C VAL A 44 -2.86 -0.37 5.14
N LEU A 45 -2.75 -1.22 4.13
CA LEU A 45 -1.87 -0.99 2.98
C LEU A 45 -2.31 0.23 2.15
N PRO A 46 -3.60 0.38 1.77
CA PRO A 46 -4.12 1.59 1.12
C PRO A 46 -3.92 2.88 1.92
N ALA A 47 -4.19 2.86 3.23
CA ALA A 47 -4.04 4.03 4.09
C ALA A 47 -2.57 4.45 4.23
N SER A 48 -1.66 3.49 4.40
CA SER A 48 -0.22 3.77 4.48
C SER A 48 0.33 4.29 3.14
N ALA A 49 -0.10 3.72 2.01
CA ALA A 49 0.22 4.22 0.67
C ALA A 49 -0.25 5.67 0.48
N PHE A 50 -1.48 6.00 0.89
CA PHE A 50 -2.00 7.36 0.87
C PHE A 50 -1.12 8.32 1.68
N ILE A 51 -0.84 8.01 2.95
CA ILE A 51 -0.05 8.89 3.84
C ILE A 51 1.34 9.15 3.26
N ILE A 52 2.02 8.10 2.77
CA ILE A 52 3.37 8.22 2.21
C ILE A 52 3.33 9.02 0.92
N SER A 53 2.33 8.81 0.07
CA SER A 53 2.13 9.62 -1.13
C SER A 53 1.89 11.10 -0.83
N VAL A 54 1.20 11.45 0.25
CA VAL A 54 1.08 12.87 0.68
C VAL A 54 2.45 13.45 1.05
N LEU A 55 3.28 12.70 1.77
CA LEU A 55 4.61 13.15 2.20
C LEU A 55 5.56 13.32 1.00
N TYR A 56 5.59 12.34 0.10
CA TYR A 56 6.44 12.38 -1.09
C TYR A 56 5.90 13.31 -2.16
N GLY A 57 4.58 13.49 -2.22
CA GLY A 57 3.88 14.40 -3.13
C GLY A 57 4.23 15.86 -2.90
N GLN A 58 4.84 16.24 -1.78
CA GLN A 58 5.33 17.60 -1.52
C GLN A 58 6.67 17.92 -2.23
N SER A 59 6.89 17.35 -3.41
CA SER A 59 8.13 17.43 -4.19
C SER A 59 7.81 17.83 -5.63
N ASP A 60 8.66 18.62 -6.29
CA ASP A 60 8.47 18.97 -7.71
C ASP A 60 8.80 17.85 -8.70
N HIS A 61 9.33 16.73 -8.21
CA HIS A 61 9.81 15.66 -9.06
C HIS A 61 8.65 14.87 -9.65
N ARG A 62 8.57 14.76 -10.97
CA ARG A 62 7.54 13.94 -11.66
C ARG A 62 7.64 12.45 -11.31
N ALA A 63 8.79 11.97 -10.83
CA ALA A 63 8.97 10.58 -10.41
C ALA A 63 8.04 10.17 -9.25
N ILE A 64 7.40 11.11 -8.53
CA ILE A 64 6.41 10.80 -7.49
C ILE A 64 5.20 10.01 -8.01
N TYR A 65 4.85 10.12 -9.29
CA TYR A 65 3.74 9.35 -9.87
C TYR A 65 4.10 7.87 -10.09
N LEU A 66 5.39 7.52 -10.14
CA LEU A 66 5.84 6.12 -10.15
C LEU A 66 5.54 5.43 -8.81
N LEU A 67 5.47 6.20 -7.72
CA LEU A 67 5.11 5.70 -6.40
C LEU A 67 3.67 5.14 -6.39
N THR A 68 2.78 5.73 -7.17
CA THR A 68 1.40 5.27 -7.34
C THR A 68 1.33 3.88 -7.96
N LEU A 69 2.10 3.65 -9.03
CA LEU A 69 2.22 2.34 -9.67
C LEU A 69 2.87 1.32 -8.73
N PHE A 70 3.92 1.73 -8.01
CA PHE A 70 4.58 0.89 -7.03
C PHE A 70 3.59 0.37 -5.97
N PHE A 71 2.78 1.24 -5.37
CA PHE A 71 1.81 0.80 -4.36
C PHE A 71 0.73 -0.12 -4.93
N GLY A 72 0.25 0.12 -6.16
CA GLY A 72 -0.64 -0.81 -6.85
C GLY A 72 -0.05 -2.21 -7.03
N MET A 73 1.22 -2.30 -7.43
CA MET A 73 1.92 -3.58 -7.56
C MET A 73 2.13 -4.27 -6.21
N MET A 74 2.44 -3.51 -5.16
CA MET A 74 2.60 -4.05 -3.81
C MET A 74 1.27 -4.58 -3.26
N GLU A 75 0.15 -3.94 -3.58
CA GLU A 75 -1.19 -4.42 -3.22
C GLU A 75 -1.51 -5.77 -3.90
N LEU A 76 -1.24 -5.86 -5.20
CA LEU A 76 -1.40 -7.10 -5.97
C LEU A 76 -0.51 -8.23 -5.46
N LEU A 77 0.77 -7.93 -5.23
CA LEU A 77 1.72 -8.90 -4.66
C LEU A 77 1.30 -9.31 -3.25
N GLY A 78 0.79 -8.38 -2.45
CA GLY A 78 0.28 -8.63 -1.12
C GLY A 78 -0.92 -9.58 -1.11
N CYS A 79 -1.85 -9.40 -2.04
CA CYS A 79 -2.97 -10.32 -2.21
C CYS A 79 -2.48 -11.72 -2.63
N TYR A 80 -1.64 -11.79 -3.67
CA TYR A 80 -1.17 -13.06 -4.21
C TYR A 80 -0.36 -13.87 -3.19
N LEU A 81 0.63 -13.25 -2.54
CA LEU A 81 1.50 -13.93 -1.59
C LEU A 81 0.75 -14.41 -0.35
N SER A 82 -0.21 -13.64 0.16
CA SER A 82 -0.95 -13.99 1.37
C SER A 82 -1.91 -15.16 1.18
N PHE A 83 -2.48 -15.31 -0.01
CA PHE A 83 -3.52 -16.32 -0.26
C PHE A 83 -3.07 -17.51 -1.12
N ILE A 84 -1.79 -17.56 -1.53
CA ILE A 84 -1.25 -18.66 -2.36
C ILE A 84 -1.39 -20.06 -1.71
N HIS A 85 -1.49 -20.13 -0.38
CA HIS A 85 -1.59 -21.40 0.37
C HIS A 85 -3.02 -21.85 0.66
N VAL A 86 -4.01 -21.04 0.30
CA VAL A 86 -5.42 -21.33 0.55
C VAL A 86 -5.94 -22.23 -0.58
N SER A 87 -6.37 -23.46 -0.24
CA SER A 87 -6.79 -24.46 -1.23
C SER A 87 -7.98 -23.98 -2.07
N LEU A 88 -7.85 -24.12 -3.39
CA LEU A 88 -8.77 -23.62 -4.43
C LEU A 88 -10.21 -24.18 -4.38
N THR A 89 -10.53 -25.07 -3.43
CA THR A 89 -11.82 -25.79 -3.43
C THR A 89 -12.96 -25.14 -2.64
N ASP A 90 -12.67 -24.25 -1.67
CA ASP A 90 -13.71 -23.53 -0.91
C ASP A 90 -13.70 -21.99 -1.14
N ILE A 91 -12.64 -21.46 -1.76
CA ILE A 91 -12.31 -20.02 -1.77
C ILE A 91 -12.19 -19.42 -3.19
N GLU A 92 -12.41 -20.22 -4.24
CA GLU A 92 -12.45 -19.75 -5.64
C GLU A 92 -13.45 -18.60 -5.89
N LYS A 93 -14.47 -18.43 -5.04
CA LYS A 93 -15.53 -17.43 -5.23
C LYS A 93 -15.34 -16.11 -4.48
N ILE A 94 -14.48 -16.06 -3.46
CA ILE A 94 -14.32 -14.87 -2.59
C ILE A 94 -12.96 -14.19 -2.78
N LEU A 95 -11.89 -14.93 -3.11
CA LEU A 95 -10.52 -14.41 -3.09
C LEU A 95 -9.68 -14.66 -4.35
N ALA A 96 -10.28 -15.03 -5.49
CA ALA A 96 -9.52 -15.04 -6.74
C ALA A 96 -8.89 -13.65 -6.93
N PRO A 97 -7.54 -13.52 -6.95
CA PRO A 97 -6.88 -12.23 -6.96
C PRO A 97 -7.25 -11.52 -8.27
N SER A 98 -8.24 -10.64 -8.20
CA SER A 98 -8.66 -9.83 -9.32
C SER A 98 -7.59 -8.79 -9.56
N SER A 99 -7.26 -8.53 -10.82
CA SER A 99 -6.33 -7.46 -11.18
C SER A 99 -6.81 -6.09 -10.70
N GLU A 100 -8.10 -5.96 -10.36
CA GLU A 100 -8.72 -4.78 -9.76
C GLU A 100 -8.15 -4.43 -8.39
N ILE A 101 -7.54 -5.38 -7.65
CA ILE A 101 -6.95 -5.08 -6.34
C ILE A 101 -5.83 -4.04 -6.42
N VAL A 102 -5.19 -3.92 -7.59
CA VAL A 102 -4.21 -2.87 -7.90
C VAL A 102 -4.79 -1.47 -7.63
N LEU A 103 -6.10 -1.27 -7.85
CA LEU A 103 -6.76 0.02 -7.66
C LEU A 103 -6.77 0.45 -6.19
N TYR A 104 -6.77 -0.49 -5.23
CA TYR A 104 -6.70 -0.18 -3.81
C TYR A 104 -5.33 0.39 -3.38
N GLY A 105 -4.26 0.06 -4.11
CA GLY A 105 -2.97 0.73 -3.97
C GLY A 105 -2.88 2.03 -4.79
N VAL A 106 -3.38 2.02 -6.04
CA VAL A 106 -3.24 3.14 -6.99
C VAL A 106 -4.09 4.35 -6.62
N LEU A 107 -5.38 4.18 -6.33
CA LEU A 107 -6.29 5.32 -6.17
C LEU A 107 -5.95 6.14 -4.90
N PRO A 108 -5.76 5.53 -3.72
CA PRO A 108 -5.40 6.29 -2.53
C PRO A 108 -4.02 6.93 -2.67
N SER A 109 -3.05 6.24 -3.28
CA SER A 109 -1.73 6.83 -3.50
C SER A 109 -1.75 7.99 -4.49
N LEU A 110 -2.58 7.94 -5.54
CA LEU A 110 -2.76 9.04 -6.48
C LEU A 110 -3.37 10.27 -5.79
N LEU A 111 -4.43 10.06 -5.00
CA LEU A 111 -5.04 11.10 -4.18
C LEU A 111 -4.02 11.72 -3.21
N GLY A 112 -3.21 10.89 -2.56
CA GLY A 112 -2.15 11.35 -1.68
C GLY A 112 -1.15 12.24 -2.42
N VAL A 113 -0.71 11.84 -3.61
CA VAL A 113 0.21 12.65 -4.44
C VAL A 113 -0.44 14.00 -4.80
N MET A 114 -1.71 14.02 -5.22
CA MET A 114 -2.43 15.24 -5.56
C MET A 114 -2.52 16.20 -4.37
N ILE A 115 -2.84 15.70 -3.18
CA ILE A 115 -2.88 16.50 -1.95
C ILE A 115 -1.48 17.02 -1.60
N GLY A 116 -0.44 16.17 -1.70
CA GLY A 116 0.94 16.58 -1.48
C GLY A 116 1.39 17.71 -2.43
N GLN A 117 1.03 17.63 -3.71
CA GLN A 117 1.30 18.68 -4.69
C GLN A 117 0.60 19.99 -4.34
N TYR A 118 -0.66 19.91 -3.91
CA TYR A 118 -1.42 21.07 -3.46
C TYR A 118 -0.74 21.75 -2.25
N ILE A 119 -0.31 20.97 -1.25
CA ILE A 119 0.41 21.48 -0.08
C ILE A 119 1.72 22.17 -0.49
N ASN A 120 2.52 21.56 -1.37
CA ASN A 120 3.76 22.16 -1.88
C ASN A 120 3.50 23.48 -2.62
N LYS A 121 2.44 23.54 -3.45
CA LYS A 121 2.03 24.77 -4.12
C LYS A 121 1.66 25.86 -3.13
N GLN A 122 0.87 25.56 -2.10
CA GLN A 122 0.50 26.53 -1.06
C GLN A 122 1.70 27.05 -0.28
N ASN A 123 2.66 26.18 0.05
CA ASN A 123 3.88 26.57 0.76
C ASN A 123 4.76 27.51 -0.06
N ARG A 124 4.76 27.41 -1.40
CA ARG A 124 5.49 28.33 -2.28
C ARG A 124 4.89 29.72 -2.35
N TYR A 125 3.56 29.84 -2.33
CA TYR A 125 2.90 31.15 -2.34
C TYR A 125 3.11 31.96 -1.05
N LYS A 126 3.44 31.29 0.06
CA LYS A 126 3.69 31.91 1.36
C LYS A 126 5.14 32.36 1.57
N MET A 127 6.05 32.03 0.65
CA MET A 127 7.46 32.49 0.64
C MET A 127 7.62 33.65 -0.32
#